data_AF-A0A846YL41-F1
#
_entry.id   AF-A0A846YL41-F1
#
_cell.length_a   1.000
_cell.length_b   1.000
_cell.length_c   1.000
_cell.angle_alpha   90.00
_cell.angle_beta   90.00
_cell.angle_gamma   90.00
#
_symmetry.space_group_name_H-M   'P 1'
#
loop_
_entity.id
_entity.type
_entity.pdbx_description
1 polymer ?
#
loop_
_entity_poly.entity_id
_entity_poly.type
_entity_poly.pdbx_seq_one_letter_code
_entity_poly.pdbx_strand_id
1 'polypeptide(L)'
;MSLPDYPEYDEVLKALFDGLAPVVTFIDDDLPAEYIYVQRVGGREDGVFDNPVVDVEYVGPTRAASKALKKAGQERVRHCGNTAPGGFLIDVAEEVTGAMPMSPQQRDMREFIATNRFSYRRPRA
;
A
#
# COMPACT_ATOMS: atom_id res chain seq x y z
N MET A 1 23.01 8.40 -21.10
CA MET A 1 22.31 7.30 -20.39
C MET A 1 20.96 7.85 -19.97
N SER A 2 19.86 7.20 -20.35
CA SER A 2 18.55 7.53 -19.80
C SER A 2 18.55 7.21 -18.30
N LEU A 3 17.89 8.05 -17.50
CA LEU A 3 17.67 7.75 -16.10
C LEU A 3 16.81 6.47 -16.00
N PRO A 4 16.97 5.64 -14.96
CA PRO A 4 16.08 4.52 -14.71
C PRO A 4 14.64 5.02 -14.53
N ASP A 5 13.67 4.18 -14.87
CA ASP A 5 12.26 4.50 -14.69
C ASP A 5 11.90 4.59 -13.19
N TYR A 6 10.76 5.20 -12.89
CA TYR A 6 10.24 5.17 -11.52
C TYR A 6 9.84 3.74 -11.16
N PRO A 7 10.01 3.32 -9.89
CA PRO A 7 9.53 2.02 -9.47
C PRO A 7 8.00 1.99 -9.52
N GLU A 8 7.44 0.84 -9.88
CA GLU A 8 5.99 0.65 -9.88
C GLU A 8 5.47 0.64 -8.43
N TYR A 9 4.28 1.20 -8.22
CA TYR A 9 3.73 1.38 -6.87
C TYR A 9 3.53 0.05 -6.14
N ASP A 10 3.19 -1.02 -6.86
CA ASP A 10 2.96 -2.33 -6.26
C ASP A 10 4.27 -2.98 -5.83
N GLU A 11 5.39 -2.75 -6.52
CA GLU A 11 6.72 -3.20 -6.10
C GLU A 11 7.15 -2.51 -4.80
N VAL A 12 6.95 -1.19 -4.72
CA VAL A 12 7.24 -0.42 -3.51
C VAL A 12 6.39 -0.91 -2.34
N LEU A 13 5.11 -1.19 -2.56
CA LEU A 13 4.21 -1.65 -1.50
C LEU A 13 4.44 -3.12 -1.10
N LYS A 14 4.81 -3.99 -2.04
CA LYS A 14 5.29 -5.35 -1.75
C LYS A 14 6.50 -5.31 -0.82
N ALA A 15 7.49 -4.46 -1.14
CA ALA A 15 8.66 -4.28 -0.28
C ALA A 15 8.30 -3.63 1.06
N LEU A 16 7.39 -2.65 1.07
CA LEU A 16 6.95 -1.99 2.28
C LEU A 16 6.27 -2.96 3.23
N PHE A 17 5.34 -3.79 2.75
CA PHE A 17 4.57 -4.72 3.58
C PHE A 17 5.18 -6.12 3.68
N ASP A 18 6.42 -6.30 3.23
CA ASP A 18 7.13 -7.57 3.36
C ASP A 18 7.18 -8.04 4.83
N GLY A 19 6.89 -9.32 5.01
CA GLY A 19 6.73 -9.98 6.30
C GLY A 19 5.41 -9.68 7.04
N LEU A 20 4.50 -8.87 6.49
CA LEU A 20 3.19 -8.61 7.08
C LEU A 20 2.09 -9.50 6.47
N ALA A 21 1.85 -9.38 5.17
CA ALA A 21 0.94 -10.23 4.40
C ALA A 21 1.25 -10.09 2.90
N PRO A 22 0.82 -11.05 2.04
CA PRO A 22 0.97 -10.94 0.60
C PRO A 22 0.30 -9.68 0.04
N VAL A 23 1.01 -8.93 -0.81
CA VAL A 23 0.49 -7.73 -1.48
C VAL A 23 0.06 -8.08 -2.89
N VAL A 24 -1.19 -7.76 -3.24
CA VAL A 24 -1.81 -8.12 -4.51
C VAL A 24 -2.48 -6.91 -5.17
N THR A 25 -2.55 -6.91 -6.50
CA THR A 25 -3.16 -5.84 -7.31
C THR A 25 -4.40 -6.30 -8.07
N PHE A 26 -4.74 -7.57 -7.94
CA PHE A 26 -5.94 -8.17 -8.50
C PHE A 26 -6.46 -9.24 -7.54
N ILE A 27 -7.77 -9.46 -7.56
CA ILE A 27 -8.45 -10.48 -6.76
C ILE A 27 -8.74 -11.67 -7.66
N ASP A 28 -8.26 -12.84 -7.27
CA ASP A 28 -8.57 -14.12 -7.91
C ASP A 28 -9.05 -15.15 -6.88
N ASP A 29 -9.49 -16.31 -7.36
CA ASP A 29 -10.02 -17.39 -6.51
C ASP A 29 -8.92 -18.12 -5.70
N ASP A 30 -7.65 -17.94 -6.05
CA ASP A 30 -6.49 -18.62 -5.44
C ASP A 30 -5.79 -17.75 -4.38
N LEU A 31 -6.34 -16.59 -4.06
CA LEU A 31 -5.78 -15.70 -3.04
C LEU A 31 -5.74 -16.36 -1.65
N PRO A 32 -4.68 -16.09 -0.87
CA PRO A 32 -4.61 -16.53 0.51
C PRO A 32 -5.74 -15.88 1.34
N ALA A 33 -6.11 -16.50 2.45
CA ALA A 33 -7.17 -15.97 3.31
C ALA A 33 -6.82 -14.62 3.98
N GLU A 34 -5.53 -14.25 4.00
CA GLU A 34 -5.02 -12.97 4.48
C GLU A 34 -4.13 -12.33 3.40
N TYR A 35 -4.46 -11.10 3.00
CA TYR A 35 -3.73 -10.35 1.97
C TYR A 35 -3.93 -8.83 2.14
N ILE A 36 -3.08 -8.08 1.46
CA ILE A 36 -3.18 -6.63 1.30
C ILE A 36 -3.43 -6.35 -0.17
N TYR A 37 -4.60 -5.85 -0.51
CA TYR A 37 -4.88 -5.41 -1.88
C TYR A 37 -4.50 -3.94 -2.03
N VAL A 38 -3.80 -3.60 -3.12
CA VAL A 38 -3.33 -2.25 -3.39
C VAL A 38 -3.72 -1.81 -4.80
N GLN A 39 -4.20 -0.57 -4.90
CA GLN A 39 -4.58 0.00 -6.18
C GLN A 39 -4.23 1.48 -6.24
N ARG A 40 -3.50 1.89 -7.28
CA ARG A 40 -3.28 3.31 -7.56
C ARG A 40 -4.61 3.93 -8.01
N VAL A 41 -5.09 4.92 -7.26
CA VAL A 41 -6.33 5.67 -7.53
C VAL A 41 -6.08 7.10 -7.97
N GLY A 42 -4.82 7.52 -7.98
CA GLY A 42 -4.43 8.84 -8.50
C GLY A 42 -2.96 9.15 -8.31
N GLY A 43 -2.66 10.44 -8.25
CA GLY A 43 -1.30 10.93 -8.16
C GLY A 43 -0.61 11.05 -9.52
N ARG A 44 0.54 11.72 -9.54
CA ARG A 44 1.29 11.97 -10.77
C ARG A 44 2.79 12.01 -10.54
N GLU A 45 3.53 11.74 -11.61
CA GLU A 45 4.94 12.08 -11.71
C GLU A 45 5.11 13.59 -11.94
N ASP A 46 6.12 14.18 -11.32
CA ASP A 46 6.49 15.60 -11.52
C ASP A 46 7.88 15.78 -12.13
N GLY A 47 8.52 14.69 -12.58
CA GLY A 47 9.86 14.69 -13.15
C GLY A 47 10.98 14.57 -12.11
N VAL A 48 10.68 14.68 -10.82
CA VAL A 48 11.62 14.42 -9.71
C VAL A 48 11.16 13.24 -8.85
N PHE A 49 9.86 13.15 -8.60
CA PHE A 49 9.20 12.11 -7.83
C PHE A 49 8.02 11.52 -8.60
N ASP A 50 7.70 10.26 -8.34
CA ASP A 50 6.35 9.77 -8.51
C ASP A 50 5.60 9.96 -7.17
N ASN A 51 4.38 10.50 -7.26
CA ASN A 51 3.56 10.82 -6.10
C ASN A 51 2.22 10.09 -6.18
N PRO A 52 2.17 8.75 -6.10
CA PRO A 52 0.92 8.03 -6.25
C PRO A 52 0.00 8.29 -5.05
N VAL A 53 -1.30 8.23 -5.34
CA VAL A 53 -2.33 8.05 -4.32
C VAL A 53 -2.83 6.62 -4.48
N VAL A 54 -2.73 5.83 -3.41
CA VAL A 54 -2.98 4.39 -3.42
C VAL A 54 -4.01 4.05 -2.36
N ASP A 55 -5.03 3.31 -2.76
CA ASP A 55 -5.94 2.64 -1.83
C ASP A 55 -5.31 1.32 -1.39
N VAL A 56 -5.28 1.12 -0.08
CA VAL A 56 -4.72 -0.07 0.59
C VAL A 56 -5.84 -0.74 1.38
N GLU A 57 -6.17 -1.95 0.98
CA GLU A 57 -7.20 -2.78 1.58
C GLU A 57 -6.56 -3.89 2.41
N TYR A 58 -6.98 -4.00 3.67
CA TYR A 58 -6.49 -5.01 4.61
C TYR A 58 -7.54 -6.09 4.79
N VAL A 59 -7.24 -7.30 4.29
CA VAL A 59 -8.17 -8.43 4.27
C VAL A 59 -7.58 -9.58 5.06
N GLY A 60 -8.32 -10.06 6.06
CA GLY A 60 -7.97 -11.24 6.83
C GLY A 60 -9.11 -12.25 6.90
N PRO A 61 -8.84 -13.47 7.40
CA PRO A 61 -9.82 -14.56 7.47
C PRO A 61 -11.00 -14.24 8.39
N THR A 62 -10.80 -13.33 9.35
CA THR A 62 -11.81 -12.84 10.27
C THR A 62 -11.75 -11.32 10.36
N ARG A 63 -12.85 -10.69 10.81
CA ARG A 63 -12.88 -9.24 11.04
C ARG A 63 -11.80 -8.79 12.04
N ALA A 64 -11.51 -9.61 13.04
CA ALA A 64 -10.47 -9.35 14.03
C ALA A 64 -9.07 -9.41 13.39
N ALA A 65 -8.83 -10.39 12.51
CA ALA A 65 -7.59 -10.50 11.74
C ALA A 65 -7.40 -9.28 10.83
N SER A 66 -8.42 -8.89 10.05
CA SER A 66 -8.35 -7.68 9.21
C SER A 66 -8.06 -6.42 10.04
N LYS A 67 -8.60 -6.31 11.25
CA LYS A 67 -8.33 -5.18 12.15
C LYS A 67 -6.89 -5.18 12.67
N ALA A 68 -6.33 -6.35 12.98
CA ALA A 68 -4.95 -6.50 13.41
C ALA A 68 -3.99 -6.17 12.25
N LEU A 69 -4.24 -6.74 11.08
CA LEU A 69 -3.51 -6.48 9.84
C LEU A 69 -3.53 -4.98 9.50
N LYS A 70 -4.71 -4.37 9.52
CA LYS A 70 -4.91 -2.92 9.34
C LYS A 70 -4.07 -2.10 10.32
N LYS A 71 -4.06 -2.47 11.60
CA LYS A 71 -3.28 -1.73 12.61
C LYS A 71 -1.78 -1.81 12.29
N ALA A 72 -1.27 -2.99 11.98
CA ALA A 72 0.15 -3.19 11.64
C ALA A 72 0.53 -2.49 10.33
N GLY A 73 -0.33 -2.57 9.31
CA GLY A 73 -0.12 -1.90 8.02
C GLY A 73 -0.09 -0.38 8.13
N GLN A 74 -1.07 0.22 8.81
CA GLN A 74 -1.09 1.67 9.05
C GLN A 74 0.14 2.15 9.81
N GLU A 75 0.59 1.39 10.81
CA GLU A 75 1.81 1.73 11.56
C GLU A 75 3.05 1.72 10.64
N ARG A 76 3.13 0.73 9.74
CA ARG A 76 4.22 0.64 8.77
C ARG A 76 4.23 1.82 7.80
N VAL A 77 3.06 2.23 7.30
CA VAL A 77 2.95 3.42 6.43
C VAL A 77 3.37 4.69 7.17
N ARG A 78 2.95 4.88 8.42
CA ARG A 78 3.32 6.06 9.22
C ARG A 78 4.82 6.20 9.47
N HIS A 79 5.55 5.09 9.45
CA HIS A 79 6.98 5.06 9.75
C HIS A 79 7.88 4.85 8.52
N CYS A 80 7.34 4.73 7.31
CA CYS A 80 8.16 4.47 6.12
C CYS A 80 8.68 5.73 5.41
N GLY A 81 8.25 6.92 5.81
CA GLY A 81 8.84 8.17 5.32
C GLY A 81 10.35 8.23 5.63
N ASN A 82 11.15 8.65 4.65
CA ASN A 82 12.61 8.61 4.66
C ASN A 82 13.23 7.22 4.87
N THR A 83 12.55 6.15 4.44
CA THR A 83 13.08 4.78 4.45
C THR A 83 13.21 4.23 3.04
N ALA A 84 13.94 3.11 2.89
CA ALA A 84 14.19 2.48 1.59
C ALA A 84 13.82 0.98 1.56
N PRO A 85 12.53 0.62 1.77
CA PRO A 85 12.10 -0.78 1.68
C PRO A 85 12.40 -1.34 0.28
N GLY A 86 13.05 -2.50 0.20
CA GLY A 86 13.45 -3.09 -1.09
C GLY A 86 14.41 -2.23 -1.92
N GLY A 87 15.04 -1.21 -1.32
CA GLY A 87 15.89 -0.24 -2.03
C GLY A 87 15.14 0.95 -2.63
N PHE A 88 13.82 1.01 -2.51
CA PHE A 88 13.00 2.11 -3.02
C PHE A 88 12.88 3.24 -2.00
N LEU A 89 13.51 4.38 -2.26
CA LEU A 89 13.46 5.52 -1.34
C LEU A 89 12.06 6.14 -1.33
N ILE A 90 11.37 6.03 -0.20
CA ILE A 90 10.10 6.70 0.09
C ILE A 90 10.42 7.98 0.85
N ASP A 91 10.29 9.14 0.21
CA ASP A 91 10.50 10.45 0.85
C ASP A 91 9.32 10.82 1.74
N VAL A 92 8.10 10.58 1.25
CA VAL A 92 6.85 10.93 1.95
C VAL A 92 5.91 9.74 1.94
N ALA A 93 5.30 9.48 3.09
CA ALA A 93 4.17 8.58 3.25
C ALA A 93 3.14 9.26 4.15
N GLU A 94 1.95 9.50 3.61
CA GLU A 94 0.88 10.22 4.29
C GLU A 94 -0.42 9.42 4.17
N GLU A 95 -1.10 9.24 5.29
CA GLU A 95 -2.45 8.68 5.32
C GLU A 95 -3.46 9.80 5.00
N VAL A 96 -3.98 9.81 3.77
CA VAL A 96 -4.97 10.81 3.31
C VAL A 96 -6.32 10.53 3.95
N THR A 97 -6.70 9.25 3.97
CA THR A 97 -7.88 8.77 4.70
C THR A 97 -7.47 7.58 5.57
N GLY A 98 -7.80 7.66 6.86
CA GLY A 98 -7.54 6.56 7.79
C GLY A 98 -8.37 5.33 7.43
N ALA A 99 -7.85 4.12 7.71
CA ALA A 99 -8.54 2.92 7.26
C ALA A 99 -9.92 2.75 7.93
N MET A 100 -10.96 2.71 7.09
CA MET A 100 -12.36 2.61 7.47
C MET A 100 -12.91 1.22 7.15
N PRO A 101 -13.89 0.73 7.93
CA PRO A 101 -14.72 -0.40 7.50
C PRO A 101 -15.31 -0.14 6.12
N MET A 102 -15.51 -1.21 5.35
CA MET A 102 -16.41 -1.14 4.20
C MET A 102 -17.83 -0.72 4.61
N SER A 103 -18.52 -0.13 3.64
CA SER A 103 -19.84 0.49 3.83
C SER A 103 -20.86 -0.48 4.45
N PRO A 104 -21.92 0.03 5.10
CA PRO A 104 -22.98 -0.80 5.66
C PRO A 104 -23.68 -1.74 4.67
N GLN A 105 -23.63 -1.46 3.37
CA GLN A 105 -24.15 -2.36 2.32
C GLN A 105 -23.26 -3.59 2.09
N GLN A 106 -22.02 -3.56 2.57
CA GLN A 106 -20.99 -4.59 2.42
C GLN A 106 -20.48 -5.08 3.78
N ARG A 107 -21.35 -5.14 4.80
CA ARG A 107 -20.96 -5.54 6.17
C ARG A 107 -20.34 -6.94 6.27
N ASP A 108 -20.67 -7.81 5.33
CA ASP A 108 -20.11 -9.16 5.25
C ASP A 108 -18.64 -9.13 4.78
N MET A 109 -18.23 -8.06 4.08
CA MET A 109 -16.84 -7.83 3.72
C MET A 109 -16.07 -7.46 4.99
N ARG A 110 -15.01 -8.23 5.26
CA ARG A 110 -14.21 -8.13 6.48
C ARG A 110 -13.16 -7.02 6.40
N GLU A 111 -13.17 -6.24 5.34
CA GLU A 111 -12.05 -5.44 4.85
C GLU A 111 -11.99 -4.05 5.50
N PHE A 112 -10.80 -3.47 5.50
CA PHE A 112 -10.58 -2.06 5.85
C PHE A 112 -9.80 -1.40 4.74
N ILE A 113 -10.25 -0.23 4.28
CA ILE A 113 -9.61 0.54 3.19
C ILE A 113 -9.06 1.86 3.72
N ALA A 114 -7.79 2.14 3.43
CA ALA A 114 -7.13 3.43 3.66
C ALA A 114 -6.58 3.98 2.35
N THR A 115 -6.76 5.29 2.12
CA THR A 115 -6.11 5.98 1.01
C THR A 115 -4.82 6.62 1.51
N ASN A 116 -3.70 6.30 0.88
CA ASN A 116 -2.38 6.78 1.25
C ASN A 116 -1.75 7.50 0.07
N ARG A 117 -1.04 8.59 0.34
CA ARG A 117 -0.19 9.29 -0.61
C ARG A 117 1.25 8.95 -0.32
N PHE A 118 1.97 8.54 -1.35
CA PHE A 118 3.42 8.34 -1.27
C PHE A 118 4.15 9.36 -2.14
N SER A 119 5.45 9.49 -1.90
CA SER A 119 6.39 10.15 -2.79
C SER A 119 7.68 9.34 -2.80
N TYR A 120 8.11 8.90 -3.97
CA TYR A 120 9.35 8.14 -4.11
C TYR A 120 10.13 8.56 -5.36
N ARG A 121 11.45 8.39 -5.28
CA ARG A 121 12.39 8.76 -6.34
C ARG A 121 12.77 7.56 -7.19
N ARG A 122 13.32 7.87 -8.37
CA ARG A 122 14.07 6.88 -9.17
C ARG A 122 15.18 6.24 -8.34
N PRO A 123 15.45 4.94 -8.53
CA PRO A 123 16.60 4.28 -7.93
C PRO A 123 17.89 5.04 -8.27
N ARG A 124 18.80 5.16 -7.30
CA ARG A 124 20.14 5.65 -7.59
C ARG A 124 20.92 4.54 -8.27
N ALA A 125 21.40 4.81 -9.48
CA ALA A 125 22.31 3.93 -10.21
C ALA A 125 23.67 3.80 -9.50
#